data_AF-A0A2V7JKI8-F1
#
_entry.id   AF-A0A2V7JKI8-F1
#
_cell.length_a   1.000
_cell.length_b   1.000
_cell.length_c   1.000
_cell.angle_alpha   90.00
_cell.angle_beta   90.00
_cell.angle_gamma   90.00
#
_symmetry.space_group_name_H-M   'P 1'
#
loop_
_entity.id
_entity.type
_entity.pdbx_description
1 polymer ?
#
loop_
_entity_poly.entity_id
_entity_poly.type
_entity_poly.pdbx_seq_one_letter_code
_entity_poly.pdbx_strand_id
1 'polypeptide(L)'
;KDGSIRLLDWGLMRGTTPHQGGERQVVSSGAARFTAPAVLRSGAATWLFAADNGGTAAWTIHDGQLQPMWRNGNAGTSPVVAGGLLFVYDPRGGLRVYDPATGHELAKLECGDGHWNSPIVADGRIALPEGNSNDHATSGILDIWRLP
;
A
#
# COMPACT_ATOMS: atom_id res chain seq x y z
N LYS A 1 -5.18 -14.33 6.28
CA LYS A 1 -4.65 -13.80 4.99
C LYS A 1 -3.37 -14.57 4.68
N ASP A 2 -3.26 -15.13 3.48
CA ASP A 2 -2.25 -16.12 3.05
C ASP A 2 -1.01 -15.50 2.37
N GLY A 3 -0.85 -14.18 2.46
CA GLY A 3 0.27 -13.45 1.85
C GLY A 3 0.28 -13.44 0.32
N SER A 4 -0.85 -13.79 -0.32
CA SER A 4 -0.94 -13.89 -1.78
C SER A 4 -1.73 -12.73 -2.39
N ILE A 5 -1.19 -12.09 -3.41
CA ILE A 5 -1.93 -11.18 -4.29
C ILE A 5 -2.48 -12.00 -5.44
N ARG A 6 -3.78 -11.88 -5.66
CA ARG A 6 -4.53 -12.64 -6.66
C ARG A 6 -5.02 -11.67 -7.74
N LEU A 7 -4.48 -11.79 -8.93
CA LEU A 7 -4.95 -11.05 -10.10
C LEU A 7 -6.14 -11.80 -10.69
N LEU A 8 -7.31 -11.20 -10.64
CA LEU A 8 -8.55 -11.84 -11.12
C LEU A 8 -8.65 -11.79 -12.65
N ASP A 9 -9.23 -12.83 -13.24
CA ASP A 9 -9.57 -12.85 -14.66
C ASP A 9 -10.93 -12.20 -14.90
N TRP A 10 -10.90 -10.93 -15.33
CA TRP A 10 -12.13 -10.20 -15.63
C TRP A 10 -12.88 -10.75 -16.84
N GLY A 11 -12.22 -11.49 -17.75
CA GLY A 11 -12.85 -12.14 -18.90
C GLY A 11 -13.84 -13.21 -18.48
N LEU A 12 -13.49 -14.01 -17.46
CA LEU A 12 -14.36 -15.03 -16.87
C LEU A 12 -15.54 -14.44 -16.08
N MET A 13 -15.48 -13.15 -15.74
CA MET A 13 -16.50 -12.44 -14.97
C MET A 13 -17.32 -11.44 -15.80
N ARG A 14 -17.23 -11.50 -17.14
CA ARG A 14 -18.02 -10.61 -18.00
C ARG A 14 -19.47 -11.05 -18.09
N GLY A 15 -20.34 -10.06 -18.31
CA GLY A 15 -21.78 -10.28 -18.51
C GLY A 15 -22.58 -10.15 -17.21
N THR A 16 -23.86 -10.48 -17.30
CA THR A 16 -24.84 -10.31 -16.21
C THR A 16 -25.37 -11.63 -15.65
N THR A 17 -25.07 -12.76 -16.31
CA THR A 17 -25.42 -14.09 -15.80
C THR A 17 -24.52 -14.45 -14.61
N PRO A 18 -25.03 -15.20 -13.61
CA PRO A 18 -24.19 -15.71 -12.53
C PRO A 18 -23.00 -16.50 -13.07
N HIS A 19 -21.82 -16.19 -12.57
CA HIS A 19 -20.57 -16.84 -12.94
C HIS A 19 -19.69 -17.00 -11.71
N GLN A 20 -18.88 -18.06 -11.70
CA GLN A 20 -17.81 -18.19 -10.73
C GLN A 20 -16.65 -17.30 -11.19
N GLY A 21 -16.08 -16.51 -10.27
CA GLY A 21 -14.87 -15.76 -10.56
C GLY A 21 -13.68 -16.68 -10.87
N GLY A 22 -12.60 -16.09 -11.38
CA GLY A 22 -11.37 -16.81 -11.66
C GLY A 22 -10.14 -15.99 -11.32
N GLU A 23 -9.06 -16.69 -10.98
CA GLU A 23 -7.74 -16.10 -10.77
C GLU A 23 -6.89 -16.36 -12.00
N ARG A 24 -6.31 -15.30 -12.56
CA ARG A 24 -5.38 -15.38 -13.70
C ARG A 24 -3.95 -15.62 -13.24
N GLN A 25 -3.58 -15.06 -12.08
CA GLN A 25 -2.24 -15.15 -11.53
C GLN A 25 -2.27 -14.99 -10.02
N VAL A 26 -1.36 -15.69 -9.35
CA VAL A 26 -1.08 -15.54 -7.92
C VAL A 26 0.38 -15.15 -7.77
N VAL A 27 0.65 -14.09 -7.03
CA VAL A 27 2.01 -13.67 -6.66
C VAL A 27 2.12 -13.53 -5.15
N SER A 28 3.30 -13.80 -4.60
CA SER A 28 3.55 -13.56 -3.17
C SER A 28 3.76 -12.07 -2.91
N SER A 29 3.10 -11.55 -1.88
CA SER A 29 3.35 -10.20 -1.36
C SER A 29 4.54 -10.13 -0.41
N GLY A 30 4.96 -11.26 0.17
CA GLY A 30 6.12 -11.34 1.07
C GLY A 30 5.79 -11.71 2.53
N ALA A 31 4.60 -11.42 3.04
CA ALA A 31 4.20 -11.82 4.40
C ALA A 31 2.68 -11.94 4.65
N ALA A 32 2.35 -12.57 5.78
CA ALA A 32 1.02 -12.98 6.18
C ALA A 32 0.19 -11.87 6.87
N ARG A 33 0.04 -10.69 6.27
CA ARG A 33 -0.96 -9.71 6.72
C ARG A 33 -1.26 -8.66 5.66
N PHE A 34 -2.40 -8.81 4.99
CA PHE A 34 -2.87 -7.83 4.00
C PHE A 34 -3.21 -6.51 4.68
N THR A 35 -2.46 -5.49 4.34
CA THR A 35 -2.95 -4.11 4.34
C THR A 35 -3.63 -3.81 3.01
N ALA A 36 -4.33 -2.68 2.88
CA ALA A 36 -4.94 -2.30 1.61
C ALA A 36 -3.83 -1.96 0.61
N PRO A 37 -3.79 -2.55 -0.60
CA PRO A 37 -2.80 -2.17 -1.59
C PRO A 37 -3.12 -0.79 -2.19
N ALA A 38 -2.09 -0.08 -2.67
CA ALA A 38 -2.28 1.11 -3.50
C ALA A 38 -2.18 0.76 -4.98
N VAL A 39 -2.98 1.45 -5.81
CA VAL A 39 -2.91 1.34 -7.26
C VAL A 39 -2.65 2.72 -7.84
N LEU A 40 -1.60 2.84 -8.66
CA LEU A 40 -1.33 4.05 -9.44
C LEU A 40 -1.52 3.74 -10.92
N ARG A 41 -2.43 4.45 -11.58
CA ARG A 41 -2.54 4.43 -13.03
C ARG A 41 -1.83 5.66 -13.61
N SER A 42 -0.73 5.43 -14.30
CA SER A 42 -0.12 6.43 -15.18
C SER A 42 -0.52 6.14 -16.63
N GLY A 43 -0.32 7.10 -17.54
CA GLY A 43 -0.60 6.89 -18.96
C GLY A 43 0.21 5.74 -19.58
N ALA A 44 1.32 5.34 -18.96
CA ALA A 44 2.22 4.30 -19.45
C ALA A 44 2.05 2.94 -18.74
N ALA A 45 1.55 2.91 -17.50
CA ALA A 45 1.48 1.68 -16.71
C ALA A 45 0.44 1.76 -15.58
N THR A 46 -0.08 0.60 -15.20
CA THR A 46 -0.77 0.44 -13.91
C THR A 46 0.18 -0.23 -12.93
N TRP A 47 0.40 0.42 -11.80
CA TRP A 47 1.22 -0.05 -10.69
C TRP A 47 0.35 -0.55 -9.55
N LEU A 48 0.84 -1.58 -8.88
CA LEU A 48 0.31 -2.12 -7.65
C LEU A 48 1.40 -2.04 -6.58
N PHE A 49 1.08 -1.51 -5.41
CA PHE A 49 1.95 -1.48 -4.25
C PHE A 49 1.30 -2.21 -3.09
N ALA A 50 2.07 -3.06 -2.42
CA ALA A 50 1.62 -3.74 -1.21
C ALA A 50 2.70 -3.65 -0.14
N ALA A 51 2.28 -3.53 1.12
CA ALA A 51 3.16 -3.57 2.28
C ALA A 51 2.60 -4.51 3.34
N ASP A 52 3.51 -5.17 4.03
CA ASP A 52 3.22 -6.05 5.15
C ASP A 52 4.35 -5.99 6.18
N ASN A 53 4.35 -6.91 7.16
CA ASN A 53 5.38 -6.96 8.19
C ASN A 53 6.78 -7.33 7.67
N GLY A 54 6.88 -7.94 6.48
CA GLY A 54 8.11 -8.41 5.87
C GLY A 54 8.71 -7.43 4.85
N GLY A 55 7.91 -6.52 4.30
CA GLY A 55 8.43 -5.52 3.37
C GLY A 55 7.36 -4.73 2.63
N THR A 56 7.84 -3.87 1.74
CA THR A 56 7.02 -3.17 0.73
C THR A 56 7.48 -3.61 -0.67
N ALA A 57 6.54 -3.86 -1.56
CA ALA A 57 6.81 -4.31 -2.91
C ALA A 57 5.90 -3.66 -3.95
N ALA A 58 6.39 -3.59 -5.18
CA ALA A 58 5.69 -3.03 -6.32
C ALA A 58 5.70 -3.96 -7.53
N TRP A 59 4.60 -3.89 -8.28
CA TRP A 59 4.41 -4.57 -9.55
C TRP A 59 3.81 -3.60 -10.57
N THR A 60 4.11 -3.82 -11.85
CA THR A 60 3.34 -3.26 -12.96
C THR A 60 2.46 -4.33 -13.59
N ILE A 61 1.35 -3.93 -14.22
CA ILE A 61 0.54 -4.84 -15.02
C ILE A 61 0.94 -4.71 -16.50
N HIS A 62 1.38 -5.80 -17.10
CA HIS A 62 1.68 -5.92 -18.53
C HIS A 62 1.02 -7.18 -19.10
N ASP A 63 0.31 -7.06 -20.23
CA ASP A 63 -0.48 -8.15 -20.84
C ASP A 63 -1.42 -8.88 -19.86
N GLY A 64 -1.91 -8.12 -18.87
CA GLY A 64 -2.75 -8.59 -17.77
C GLY A 64 -2.06 -9.60 -16.85
N GLN A 65 -0.74 -9.48 -16.67
CA GLN A 65 0.04 -10.16 -15.65
C GLN A 65 0.77 -9.13 -14.79
N LEU A 66 0.89 -9.41 -13.49
CA LEU A 66 1.75 -8.68 -12.57
C LEU A 66 3.21 -9.02 -12.85
N GLN A 67 4.00 -7.99 -13.13
CA GLN A 67 5.44 -8.02 -13.31
C GLN A 67 6.09 -7.34 -12.10
N PRO A 68 6.95 -8.03 -11.34
CA PRO A 68 7.62 -7.43 -10.18
C PRO A 68 8.59 -6.35 -10.63
N MET A 69 8.57 -5.20 -9.95
CA MET A 69 9.47 -4.08 -10.24
C MET A 69 10.55 -3.93 -9.17
N TRP A 70 10.13 -3.84 -7.91
CA TRP A 70 11.04 -3.71 -6.78
C TRP A 70 10.39 -4.26 -5.50
N ARG A 71 11.25 -4.52 -4.52
CA ARG A 71 10.86 -4.86 -3.14
C ARG A 71 11.94 -4.40 -2.18
N ASN A 72 11.55 -4.07 -0.96
CA ASN A 72 12.45 -3.78 0.14
C ASN A 72 12.04 -4.59 1.39
N GLY A 73 12.86 -4.52 2.46
CA GLY A 73 12.59 -5.16 3.74
C GLY A 73 11.93 -4.24 4.77
N ASN A 74 11.42 -3.08 4.34
CA ASN A 74 10.79 -2.12 5.24
C ASN A 74 9.33 -2.51 5.43
N ALA A 75 9.00 -2.93 6.64
CA ALA A 75 7.64 -3.22 7.03
C ALA A 75 6.74 -2.00 6.85
N GLY A 76 5.45 -2.24 6.62
CA GLY A 76 4.54 -1.14 6.38
C GLY A 76 3.08 -1.52 6.36
N THR A 77 2.25 -0.48 6.38
CA THR A 77 0.80 -0.60 6.35
C THR A 77 0.18 0.39 5.39
N SER A 78 -0.89 -0.09 4.75
CA SER A 78 -1.82 0.62 3.87
C SER A 78 -1.14 1.70 3.02
N PRO A 79 -0.33 1.30 2.03
CA PRO A 79 0.33 2.25 1.15
C PRO A 79 -0.65 3.24 0.52
N VAL A 80 -0.21 4.48 0.31
CA VAL A 80 -0.97 5.51 -0.40
C VAL A 80 -0.09 6.15 -1.45
N VAL A 81 -0.62 6.35 -2.66
CA VAL A 81 0.08 7.09 -3.72
C VAL A 81 -0.62 8.42 -3.95
N ALA A 82 0.12 9.52 -3.82
CA ALA A 82 -0.38 10.87 -4.05
C ALA A 82 0.77 11.80 -4.45
N GLY A 83 0.51 12.77 -5.34
CA GLY A 83 1.51 13.74 -5.76
C GLY A 83 2.80 13.15 -6.36
N GLY A 84 2.72 11.94 -6.93
CA GLY A 84 3.89 11.22 -7.48
C GLY A 84 4.76 10.52 -6.44
N LEU A 85 4.31 10.44 -5.18
CA LEU A 85 5.02 9.81 -4.06
C LEU A 85 4.23 8.62 -3.51
N LEU A 86 4.94 7.64 -2.96
CA LEU A 86 4.38 6.50 -2.24
C LEU A 86 4.62 6.66 -0.75
N PHE A 87 3.55 6.69 0.03
CA PHE A 87 3.57 6.81 1.48
C PHE A 87 3.27 5.47 2.12
N VAL A 88 4.09 5.03 3.07
CA VAL A 88 3.90 3.77 3.78
C VAL A 88 4.20 3.97 5.27
N TYR A 89 3.20 3.71 6.11
CA TYR A 89 3.35 3.84 7.55
C TYR A 89 3.95 2.58 8.17
N ASP A 90 5.03 2.73 8.94
CA ASP A 90 5.61 1.66 9.75
C ASP A 90 4.88 1.61 11.12
N PRO A 91 4.23 0.49 11.49
CA PRO A 91 3.59 0.35 12.80
C PRO A 91 4.53 0.53 14.00
N ARG A 92 5.85 0.45 13.78
CA ARG A 92 6.88 0.74 14.80
C ARG A 92 7.27 2.22 14.87
N GLY A 93 6.65 3.07 14.06
CA GLY A 93 6.88 4.50 14.01
C GLY A 93 7.54 4.98 12.73
N GLY A 94 7.03 6.11 12.24
CA GLY A 94 7.51 6.80 11.05
C GLY A 94 6.69 6.52 9.79
N LEU A 95 6.50 7.57 9.00
CA LEU A 95 5.90 7.51 7.68
C LEU A 95 6.98 7.62 6.62
N ARG A 96 7.26 6.51 5.93
CA ARG A 96 8.25 6.46 4.86
C ARG A 96 7.64 6.98 3.56
N VAL A 97 8.42 7.76 2.84
CA VAL A 97 8.06 8.35 1.54
C VAL A 97 9.03 7.80 0.50
N TYR A 98 8.50 7.20 -0.56
CA TYR A 98 9.29 6.58 -1.61
C TYR A 98 9.00 7.19 -2.97
N ASP A 99 9.98 7.12 -3.85
CA ASP A 99 9.77 7.14 -5.29
C ASP A 99 9.01 5.86 -5.70
N PRO A 100 7.79 5.96 -6.27
CA PRO A 100 6.99 4.78 -6.59
C PRO A 100 7.61 3.87 -7.66
N ALA A 101 8.40 4.42 -8.58
CA ALA A 101 8.96 3.66 -9.70
C ALA A 101 10.16 2.81 -9.28
N THR A 102 10.95 3.30 -8.32
CA THR A 102 12.22 2.70 -7.92
C THR A 102 12.20 2.06 -6.54
N GLY A 103 11.26 2.46 -5.67
CA GLY A 103 11.23 2.05 -4.26
C GLY A 103 12.31 2.71 -3.41
N HIS A 104 12.99 3.74 -3.95
CA HIS A 104 13.99 4.50 -3.21
C HIS A 104 13.31 5.40 -2.17
N GLU A 105 13.78 5.33 -0.92
CA GLU A 105 13.27 6.18 0.16
C GLU A 105 13.75 7.61 -0.04
N LEU A 106 12.81 8.53 -0.19
CA LEU A 106 13.05 9.96 -0.39
C LEU A 106 13.04 10.72 0.94
N ALA A 107 12.23 10.28 1.89
CA ALA A 107 12.12 10.86 3.21
C ALA A 107 11.49 9.87 4.21
N LYS A 108 11.68 10.17 5.49
CA LYS A 108 10.93 9.58 6.60
C LYS A 108 10.39 10.72 7.46
N LEU A 109 9.08 10.78 7.62
CA LEU A 109 8.43 11.72 8.52
C LEU A 109 8.29 11.05 9.88
N GLU A 110 8.77 11.72 10.93
CA GLU A 110 8.75 11.17 12.28
C GLU A 110 7.33 11.21 12.86
N CYS A 111 6.85 10.06 13.29
CA CYS A 111 5.61 9.85 14.05
C CYS A 111 5.77 8.63 14.95
N GLY A 112 4.89 8.53 15.95
CA GLY A 112 4.82 7.44 16.91
C GLY A 112 4.39 6.11 16.31
N ASP A 113 4.47 5.09 17.15
CA ASP A 113 4.02 3.75 16.84
C ASP A 113 2.48 3.66 16.79
N GLY A 114 1.99 2.54 16.26
CA GLY A 114 0.58 2.39 16.05
C GLY A 114 0.22 1.04 15.47
N HIS A 115 -1.02 0.96 15.00
CA HIS A 115 -1.58 -0.25 14.43
C HIS A 115 -1.59 -0.19 12.90
N TRP A 116 -2.60 -0.78 12.24
CA TRP A 116 -2.78 -0.67 10.79
C TRP A 116 -3.41 0.68 10.40
N ASN A 117 -2.67 1.77 10.68
CA ASN A 117 -3.11 3.11 10.33
C ASN A 117 -2.84 3.39 8.85
N SER A 118 -3.72 4.18 8.22
CA SER A 118 -3.57 4.55 6.80
C SER A 118 -3.34 6.06 6.73
N PRO A 119 -2.28 6.53 6.06
CA PRO A 119 -2.07 7.96 5.88
C PRO A 119 -3.17 8.53 4.96
N ILE A 120 -3.55 9.78 5.20
CA ILE A 120 -4.45 10.54 4.33
C ILE A 120 -3.63 11.64 3.68
N VAL A 121 -3.57 11.67 2.34
CA VAL A 121 -2.79 12.66 1.60
C VAL A 121 -3.71 13.44 0.68
N ALA A 122 -3.87 14.73 0.95
CA ALA A 122 -4.75 15.62 0.20
C ALA A 122 -4.31 17.08 0.35
N ASP A 123 -4.48 17.89 -0.70
CA ASP A 123 -4.25 19.34 -0.69
C ASP A 123 -2.91 19.77 -0.05
N GLY A 124 -1.82 19.10 -0.46
CA GLY A 124 -0.48 19.39 0.04
C GLY A 124 -0.29 19.05 1.53
N ARG A 125 -1.15 18.21 2.11
CA ARG A 125 -1.09 17.80 3.52
C ARG A 125 -1.12 16.29 3.63
N ILE A 126 -0.52 15.83 4.72
CA ILE A 126 -0.57 14.44 5.15
C ILE A 126 -1.13 14.44 6.56
N ALA A 127 -2.15 13.62 6.81
CA ALA A 127 -2.69 13.37 8.13
C ALA A 127 -2.53 11.89 8.48
N LEU A 128 -2.04 11.58 9.68
CA LEU A 128 -1.83 10.22 10.14
C LEU A 128 -2.17 10.09 11.63
N PRO A 129 -3.15 9.25 12.01
CA PRO A 129 -3.38 8.95 13.40
C PRO A 129 -2.32 7.98 13.94
N GLU A 130 -1.91 8.19 15.19
CA GLU A 130 -1.08 7.25 15.94
C GLU A 130 -1.91 6.35 16.86
N GLY A 131 -1.25 5.32 17.39
CA GLY A 131 -1.81 4.45 18.43
C GLY A 131 -2.57 3.24 17.92
N ASN A 132 -3.13 2.51 18.88
CA ASN A 132 -3.74 1.20 18.67
C ASN A 132 -5.16 1.19 19.26
N SER A 133 -6.15 0.87 18.40
CA SER A 133 -7.56 0.85 18.80
C SER A 133 -7.86 -0.15 19.92
N ASN A 134 -7.01 -1.17 20.09
CA ASN A 134 -7.16 -2.17 21.15
C ASN A 134 -6.83 -1.63 22.55
N ASP A 135 -6.19 -0.45 22.63
CA ASP A 135 -5.84 0.15 23.91
C ASP A 135 -7.01 0.92 24.54
N HIS A 136 -8.11 1.10 23.80
CA HIS A 136 -9.31 1.82 24.23
C HIS A 136 -9.04 3.26 24.74
N ALA A 137 -7.97 3.89 24.26
CA ALA A 137 -7.64 5.26 24.62
C ALA A 137 -8.75 6.23 24.13
N THR A 138 -9.10 7.19 24.99
CA THR A 138 -10.10 8.23 24.69
C THR A 138 -9.48 9.52 24.15
N SER A 139 -8.16 9.53 23.99
CA SER A 139 -7.38 10.62 23.38
C SER A 139 -6.23 10.02 22.58
N GLY A 140 -5.63 10.78 21.68
CA GLY A 140 -4.54 10.31 20.83
C GLY A 140 -3.85 11.43 20.08
N ILE A 141 -2.92 11.05 19.21
CA ILE A 141 -2.13 11.95 18.39
C ILE A 141 -2.59 11.84 16.93
N LEU A 142 -2.70 13.00 16.27
CA LEU A 142 -2.91 13.12 14.84
C LEU A 142 -1.78 13.98 14.28
N ASP A 143 -0.83 13.35 13.62
CA ASP A 143 0.22 14.07 12.93
C ASP A 143 -0.33 14.74 11.69
N ILE A 144 0.08 15.99 11.47
CA ILE A 144 -0.24 16.74 10.26
C ILE A 144 1.03 17.38 9.72
N TRP A 145 1.47 16.90 8.56
CA TRP A 145 2.55 17.51 7.81
C TRP A 145 2.00 18.35 6.67
N ARG A 146 2.72 19.43 6.33
CA ARG A 146 2.54 20.16 5.08
C ARG A 146 3.68 19.80 4.14
N LEU A 147 3.31 19.42 2.92
CA LEU A 147 4.24 19.38 1.81
C LEU A 147 4.63 20.84 1.48
N PRO A 148 5.91 21.11 1.16
CA PRO A 148 6.39 22.44 0.82
C PRO A 148 5.67 23.05 -0.39
#